data_AF-A0A814D130-F1
#
_entry.id   AF-A0A814D130-F1
#
_cell.length_a   1.000
_cell.length_b   1.000
_cell.length_c   1.000
_cell.angle_alpha   90.00
_cell.angle_beta   90.00
_cell.angle_gamma   90.00
#
_symmetry.space_group_name_H-M   'P 1'
#
loop_
_entity.id
_entity.type
_entity.pdbx_description
1 polymer ?
#
loop_
_entity_poly.entity_id
_entity_poly.type
_entity_poly.pdbx_seq_one_letter_code
_entity_poly.pdbx_strand_id
1 'polypeptide(L)'
;MLFCFRKHVHLLYVLVTLNIVFFLIVYHRLILITPSSSTSSIDLSITSFIGGSFNEQNDQYLSSSTCYIPRFDPWDQTVAKSIRVKPIYRCPMNKQNLINVINNTQLFINQTVNRTSFLNSITHCVYLKVGRNPEEKLFRDWSYTLSEPILIVNGYTNPILDADFVLTRCYNDRTRYFHANKFCGYKCPNTIDIKSTTKKTSLTNNKTTDLVYEYIHPLIRIKKSPFSRDVWLNKTESNWISNLFQSSSLSNRSPPSVMMIILDAVSDLQARRALPQTLSYLKSKGLFTFQRHTIVGDGTFENIVPMLFGQSAAHYLIPNRNDSRYEFIRTETKVDPKTKRRYQIKKIVHYPGPFDNYPFIVKNFSRLNYTTYFSEEWRESAFFNLKNGFRQAPTDYYLRPYWLSLYETMSYNKFAGNSNPKPCYLNKLLHHLSLDWLRDFIDIHHKTSDYPTFGIMKMNEMSHDYLERLFWIDYDLKQFFENLFQKNLLNNTIIIFCGDHGHRQHRLRLTRIGSFEVKLPFFSMLLPQSFKQFPQAMKNLKNNEQILTSWWDVYETLANILKMVEQPSIFDPLLVDWRSTTSGVSLFHPIPERNCSSAGIPGE
;
A
#
# COMPACT_ATOMS: atom_id res chain seq x y z
N MET A 1 -33.00 10.59 68.36
CA MET A 1 -32.46 9.78 67.23
C MET A 1 -33.53 9.18 66.30
N LEU A 2 -34.82 9.57 66.40
CA LEU A 2 -35.91 9.07 65.53
C LEU A 2 -36.44 10.11 64.50
N PHE A 3 -35.94 11.36 64.52
CA PHE A 3 -36.36 12.41 63.58
C PHE A 3 -35.44 12.55 62.34
N CYS A 4 -34.18 12.10 62.39
CA CYS A 4 -33.28 12.13 61.21
C CYS A 4 -33.53 10.98 60.22
N PHE A 5 -34.07 9.84 60.67
CA PHE A 5 -34.26 8.68 59.80
C PHE A 5 -35.44 8.88 58.80
N ARG A 6 -36.47 9.64 59.20
CA ARG A 6 -37.65 9.90 58.35
C ARG A 6 -37.36 10.83 57.17
N LYS A 7 -36.41 11.78 57.30
CA LYS A 7 -36.04 12.69 56.19
C LYS A 7 -35.20 12.00 55.11
N HIS A 8 -34.35 11.04 55.47
CA HIS A 8 -33.53 10.34 54.48
C HIS A 8 -34.31 9.31 53.66
N VAL A 9 -35.31 8.65 54.25
CA VAL A 9 -36.17 7.71 53.51
C VAL A 9 -37.08 8.45 52.52
N HIS A 10 -37.59 9.63 52.89
CA HIS A 10 -38.39 10.45 51.96
C HIS A 10 -37.58 10.98 50.78
N LEU A 11 -36.33 11.41 51.03
CA LEU A 11 -35.44 11.90 49.96
C LEU A 11 -35.06 10.77 49.00
N LEU A 12 -34.82 9.56 49.51
CA LEU A 12 -34.54 8.39 48.68
C LEU A 12 -35.76 7.98 47.83
N TYR A 13 -36.97 8.04 48.39
CA TYR A 13 -38.20 7.73 47.65
C TYR A 13 -38.46 8.74 46.52
N VAL A 14 -38.21 10.04 46.76
CA VAL A 14 -38.33 11.10 45.76
C VAL A 14 -37.28 10.95 44.65
N LEU A 15 -36.04 10.59 44.98
CA LEU A 15 -34.98 10.38 43.98
C LEU A 15 -35.23 9.14 43.11
N VAL A 16 -35.77 8.06 43.69
CA VAL A 16 -36.11 6.84 42.93
C VAL A 16 -37.32 7.08 42.02
N THR A 17 -38.35 7.78 42.50
CA THR A 17 -39.52 8.13 41.66
C THR A 17 -39.16 9.08 40.53
N LEU A 18 -38.30 10.08 40.76
CA LEU A 18 -37.81 10.97 39.69
C LEU A 18 -36.99 10.23 38.62
N ASN A 19 -36.18 9.23 39.00
CA ASN A 19 -35.42 8.42 38.05
C ASN A 19 -36.31 7.50 37.20
N ILE A 20 -37.37 6.91 37.80
CA ILE A 20 -38.33 6.07 37.08
C ILE A 20 -39.16 6.91 36.09
N VAL A 21 -39.60 8.10 36.50
CA VAL A 21 -40.33 9.03 35.61
C VAL A 21 -39.43 9.51 34.46
N PHE A 22 -38.16 9.82 34.73
CA PHE A 22 -37.19 10.18 33.68
C PHE A 22 -36.98 9.03 32.67
N PHE A 23 -36.83 7.79 33.15
CA PHE A 23 -36.70 6.62 32.28
C PHE A 23 -37.96 6.36 31.44
N LEU A 24 -39.15 6.55 32.01
CA LEU A 24 -40.40 6.42 31.27
C LEU A 24 -40.58 7.52 30.21
N ILE A 25 -40.16 8.76 30.49
CA ILE A 25 -40.19 9.87 29.52
C ILE A 25 -39.20 9.63 28.36
N VAL A 26 -37.99 9.12 28.67
CA VAL A 26 -36.98 8.78 27.66
C VAL A 26 -37.42 7.57 26.82
N TYR A 27 -38.02 6.56 27.44
CA TYR A 27 -38.57 5.38 26.75
C TYR A 27 -39.76 5.76 25.85
N HIS A 28 -40.65 6.63 26.31
CA HIS A 28 -41.79 7.09 25.52
C HIS A 28 -41.39 8.01 24.36
N ARG A 29 -40.29 8.79 24.51
CA ARG A 29 -39.70 9.57 23.40
C ARG A 29 -38.92 8.71 22.39
N LEU A 30 -38.38 7.56 22.79
CA LEU A 30 -37.71 6.62 21.89
C LEU A 30 -38.68 5.76 21.08
N ILE A 31 -39.92 5.55 21.57
CA ILE A 31 -40.96 4.79 20.87
C ILE A 31 -41.79 5.66 19.91
N LEU A 32 -41.80 6.99 20.07
CA LEU A 32 -42.54 7.92 19.19
C LEU A 32 -41.71 8.56 18.07
N ILE A 33 -40.50 8.04 17.79
CA ILE A 33 -39.73 8.39 16.58
C ILE A 33 -39.58 7.13 15.72
N THR A 34 -40.71 6.62 15.25
CA THR A 34 -40.77 5.82 14.03
C THR A 34 -41.00 6.80 12.86
N PRO A 35 -40.05 6.97 11.92
CA PRO A 35 -40.39 7.57 10.64
C PRO A 35 -41.28 6.58 9.90
N SER A 36 -42.51 7.03 9.63
CA SER A 36 -43.45 6.43 8.71
C SER A 36 -42.78 6.07 7.39
N SER A 37 -43.11 4.87 6.93
CA SER A 37 -42.86 4.35 5.58
C SER A 37 -43.18 5.36 4.46
N SER A 38 -42.16 5.72 3.69
CA SER A 38 -42.29 5.95 2.25
C SER A 38 -41.14 5.21 1.57
N THR A 39 -41.32 3.91 1.38
CA THR A 39 -40.49 3.09 0.50
C THR A 39 -40.75 3.52 -0.94
N SER A 40 -40.04 4.53 -1.42
CA SER A 40 -39.79 4.66 -2.86
C SER A 40 -38.73 3.62 -3.21
N SER A 41 -39.18 2.50 -3.74
CA SER A 41 -38.36 1.52 -4.43
C SER A 41 -37.56 2.23 -5.53
N ILE A 42 -36.27 2.48 -5.26
CA ILE A 42 -35.32 2.73 -6.34
C ILE A 42 -35.03 1.37 -6.96
N ASP A 43 -35.92 0.98 -7.86
CA ASP A 43 -35.73 -0.10 -8.80
C ASP A 43 -34.72 0.39 -9.85
N LEU A 44 -33.43 0.37 -9.47
CA LEU A 44 -32.33 0.53 -10.41
C LEU A 44 -31.96 -0.87 -10.91
N SER A 45 -32.34 -1.12 -12.16
CA SER A 45 -32.03 -2.27 -12.99
C SER A 45 -30.59 -2.78 -12.82
N ILE A 46 -30.40 -3.73 -11.89
CA ILE A 46 -29.21 -4.61 -11.79
C ILE A 46 -29.41 -5.88 -12.65
N THR A 47 -30.55 -6.00 -13.34
CA THR A 47 -30.96 -7.18 -14.10
C THR A 47 -30.20 -7.42 -15.41
N SER A 48 -29.27 -6.55 -15.83
CA SER A 48 -28.46 -6.80 -17.03
C SER A 48 -27.15 -7.58 -16.77
N PHE A 49 -26.90 -8.06 -15.56
CA PHE A 49 -25.69 -8.84 -15.23
C PHE A 49 -25.92 -10.35 -15.05
N ILE A 50 -27.18 -10.81 -15.14
CA ILE A 50 -27.58 -12.19 -14.85
C ILE A 50 -28.18 -12.80 -16.11
N GLY A 51 -27.32 -13.28 -16.99
CA GLY A 51 -27.70 -14.02 -18.20
C GLY A 51 -26.92 -15.32 -18.27
N GLY A 52 -27.40 -16.35 -17.58
CA GLY A 52 -26.88 -17.71 -17.64
C GLY A 52 -27.49 -18.56 -16.53
N SER A 53 -28.45 -19.42 -16.87
CA SER A 53 -29.12 -20.30 -15.91
C SER A 53 -28.12 -21.23 -15.22
N PHE A 54 -28.12 -21.23 -13.89
CA PHE A 54 -27.36 -22.13 -13.04
C PHE A 54 -28.05 -23.49 -13.03
N ASN A 55 -27.36 -24.55 -13.46
CA ASN A 55 -27.79 -25.92 -13.20
C ASN A 55 -26.95 -26.45 -12.03
N GLU A 56 -27.54 -26.52 -10.84
CA GLU A 56 -26.98 -27.21 -9.69
C GLU A 56 -27.21 -28.71 -9.85
N GLN A 57 -26.32 -29.41 -10.55
CA GLN A 57 -26.10 -30.83 -10.28
C GLN A 57 -24.84 -31.35 -10.98
N ASN A 58 -24.06 -32.08 -10.18
CA ASN A 58 -22.76 -32.68 -10.43
C ASN A 58 -21.59 -31.71 -10.25
N ASP A 59 -20.69 -32.04 -9.32
CA ASP A 59 -19.29 -32.24 -9.69
C ASP A 59 -18.47 -32.79 -8.51
N GLN A 60 -18.02 -34.03 -8.68
CA GLN A 60 -16.86 -34.60 -8.01
C GLN A 60 -15.61 -33.82 -8.46
N TYR A 61 -15.10 -32.90 -7.64
CA TYR A 61 -13.82 -32.24 -7.89
C TYR A 61 -12.74 -32.70 -6.92
N LEU A 62 -12.15 -33.85 -7.22
CA LEU A 62 -10.85 -34.31 -6.74
C LEU A 62 -10.24 -35.26 -7.80
N SER A 63 -10.25 -34.83 -9.06
CA SER A 63 -9.50 -35.40 -10.21
C SER A 63 -10.04 -34.76 -11.49
N SER A 64 -9.63 -33.52 -11.76
CA SER A 64 -9.90 -32.87 -13.04
C SER A 64 -8.56 -32.54 -13.66
N SER A 65 -8.32 -33.01 -14.88
CA SER A 65 -7.12 -32.68 -15.67
C SER A 65 -7.03 -31.19 -16.04
N THR A 66 -8.08 -30.41 -15.75
CA THR A 66 -8.17 -28.95 -15.93
C THR A 66 -8.43 -28.24 -14.60
N CYS A 67 -7.72 -27.12 -14.36
CA CYS A 67 -7.88 -26.28 -13.18
C CYS A 67 -9.17 -25.45 -13.35
N TYR A 68 -10.32 -26.02 -13.04
CA TYR A 68 -11.60 -25.33 -13.19
C TYR A 68 -11.84 -24.39 -12.00
N ILE A 69 -11.92 -23.09 -12.27
CA ILE A 69 -12.32 -22.07 -11.28
C ILE A 69 -13.82 -21.80 -11.48
N PRO A 70 -14.69 -22.20 -10.53
CA PRO A 70 -16.12 -21.98 -10.65
C PRO A 70 -16.46 -20.50 -10.69
N ARG A 71 -17.56 -20.16 -11.38
CA ARG A 71 -18.15 -18.83 -11.27
C ARG A 71 -18.98 -18.76 -10.00
N PHE A 72 -18.61 -17.86 -9.09
CA PHE A 72 -19.32 -17.62 -7.84
C PHE A 72 -20.08 -16.30 -7.90
N ASP A 73 -21.27 -16.26 -7.30
CA ASP A 73 -21.98 -15.01 -7.01
C ASP A 73 -21.23 -14.25 -5.90
N PRO A 74 -20.77 -13.01 -6.13
CA PRO A 74 -20.16 -12.19 -5.08
C PRO A 74 -21.05 -12.04 -3.84
N TRP A 75 -22.38 -12.09 -3.98
CA TRP A 75 -23.34 -11.92 -2.89
C TRP A 75 -24.04 -13.20 -2.45
N ASP A 76 -23.45 -14.37 -2.74
CA ASP A 76 -23.96 -15.65 -2.24
C ASP A 76 -24.31 -15.58 -0.75
N GLN A 77 -25.45 -16.16 -0.38
CA GLN A 77 -26.02 -16.01 0.96
C GLN A 77 -25.09 -16.52 2.07
N THR A 78 -24.24 -17.51 1.81
CA THR A 78 -23.27 -18.04 2.78
C THR A 78 -22.18 -17.01 3.10
N VAL A 79 -21.82 -16.19 2.12
CA VAL A 79 -20.81 -15.13 2.23
C VAL A 79 -21.45 -13.83 2.74
N ALA A 80 -22.60 -13.43 2.18
CA ALA A 80 -23.28 -12.18 2.51
C ALA A 80 -23.61 -12.08 4.00
N LYS A 81 -24.05 -13.17 4.63
CA LYS A 81 -24.33 -13.24 6.09
C LYS A 81 -23.09 -12.97 6.96
N SER A 82 -21.89 -13.20 6.42
CA SER A 82 -20.63 -12.98 7.12
C SER A 82 -20.14 -11.53 7.04
N ILE A 83 -20.62 -10.75 6.06
CA ILE A 83 -20.20 -9.37 5.80
C ILE A 83 -21.02 -8.41 6.66
N ARG A 84 -20.33 -7.53 7.39
CA ARG A 84 -20.94 -6.45 8.17
C ARG A 84 -20.18 -5.16 7.92
N VAL A 85 -20.71 -4.31 7.03
CA VAL A 85 -20.08 -3.03 6.72
C VAL A 85 -20.34 -2.05 7.86
N LYS A 86 -19.27 -1.62 8.53
CA LYS A 86 -19.33 -0.57 9.54
C LYS A 86 -19.22 0.82 8.89
N PRO A 87 -19.78 1.87 9.51
CA PRO A 87 -19.55 3.24 9.06
C PRO A 87 -18.05 3.58 9.02
N ILE A 88 -17.68 4.45 8.07
CA ILE A 88 -16.31 4.94 7.91
C ILE A 88 -15.86 5.61 9.21
N TYR A 89 -14.67 5.25 9.68
CA TYR A 89 -14.07 5.90 10.84
C TYR A 89 -13.75 7.37 10.51
N ARG A 90 -14.23 8.31 11.34
CA ARG A 90 -13.96 9.74 11.17
C ARG A 90 -12.70 10.14 11.94
N CYS A 91 -11.68 10.59 11.22
CA CYS A 91 -10.47 11.11 11.85
C CYS A 91 -10.73 12.44 12.60
N PRO A 92 -9.94 12.74 13.64
CA PRO A 92 -10.13 13.96 14.44
C PRO A 92 -9.96 15.25 13.60
N MET A 93 -11.02 16.06 13.49
CA MET A 93 -11.01 17.29 12.69
C MET A 93 -10.14 18.42 13.28
N ASN A 94 -9.89 18.38 14.59
CA ASN A 94 -9.06 19.37 15.30
C ASN A 94 -7.55 19.17 15.07
N LYS A 95 -7.14 18.14 14.34
CA LYS A 95 -5.74 17.86 14.01
C LYS A 95 -5.48 18.21 12.55
N GLN A 96 -5.41 19.50 12.24
CA GLN A 96 -5.09 19.94 10.87
C GLN A 96 -3.58 19.93 10.61
N ASN A 97 -3.22 19.76 9.33
CA ASN A 97 -1.83 19.90 8.90
C ASN A 97 -1.40 21.37 9.02
N LEU A 98 -0.39 21.64 9.85
CA LEU A 98 0.16 22.98 10.10
C LEU A 98 1.16 23.40 9.03
N ILE A 99 1.84 22.43 8.40
CA ILE A 99 2.94 22.70 7.47
C ILE A 99 2.49 22.38 6.04
N ASN A 100 2.55 23.39 5.18
CA ASN A 100 2.35 23.23 3.75
C ASN A 100 3.70 22.96 3.07
N VAL A 101 3.67 22.15 2.01
CA VAL A 101 4.81 21.98 1.10
C VAL A 101 4.54 22.81 -0.16
N ILE A 102 5.45 23.71 -0.49
CA ILE A 102 5.39 24.59 -1.67
C ILE A 102 6.47 24.14 -2.66
N ASN A 103 6.11 24.08 -3.95
CA ASN A 103 7.00 23.66 -5.04
C ASN A 103 7.73 22.33 -4.77
N ASN A 104 7.12 21.45 -3.96
CA ASN A 104 7.66 20.16 -3.51
C ASN A 104 9.06 20.20 -2.86
N THR A 105 9.52 21.38 -2.44
CA THR A 105 10.89 21.57 -1.93
C THR A 105 10.94 22.49 -0.72
N GLN A 106 9.93 23.31 -0.46
CA GLN A 106 9.93 24.26 0.65
C GLN A 106 8.82 23.95 1.64
N LEU A 107 9.10 24.11 2.92
CA LEU A 107 8.12 24.02 3.99
C LEU A 107 7.65 25.42 4.36
N PHE A 108 6.36 25.55 4.64
CA PHE A 108 5.73 26.80 5.04
C PHE A 108 4.77 26.57 6.22
N ILE A 109 4.91 27.36 7.28
CA ILE A 109 4.02 27.33 8.44
C ILE A 109 2.72 28.05 8.10
N ASN A 110 1.61 27.32 8.06
CA ASN A 110 0.30 27.90 7.81
C ASN A 110 -0.19 28.69 9.04
N GLN A 111 0.01 30.01 9.01
CA GLN A 111 -0.37 30.90 10.11
C GLN A 111 -1.88 30.92 10.39
N THR A 112 -2.72 30.69 9.38
CA THR A 112 -4.17 30.55 9.58
C THR A 112 -4.49 29.31 10.42
N VAL A 113 -3.82 28.19 10.16
CA VAL A 113 -3.97 26.96 10.96
C VAL A 113 -3.38 27.16 12.36
N ASN A 114 -2.24 27.83 12.50
CA ASN A 114 -1.68 28.18 13.81
C ASN A 114 -2.69 28.99 14.65
N ARG A 115 -3.31 30.01 14.06
CA ARG A 115 -4.31 30.85 14.72
C ARG A 115 -5.57 30.09 15.10
N THR A 116 -6.09 29.27 14.20
CA THR A 116 -7.42 28.64 14.37
C THR A 116 -7.37 27.32 15.13
N SER A 117 -6.38 26.48 14.86
CA SER A 117 -6.27 25.12 15.42
C SER A 117 -5.31 25.05 16.62
N PHE A 118 -4.31 25.94 16.67
CA PHE A 118 -3.31 25.98 17.74
C PHE A 118 -3.38 27.25 18.59
N LEU A 119 -4.36 28.14 18.36
CA LEU A 119 -4.54 29.39 19.14
C LEU A 119 -3.27 30.25 19.24
N ASN A 120 -2.46 30.29 18.17
CA ASN A 120 -1.15 30.95 18.14
C ASN A 120 -0.16 30.45 19.21
N SER A 121 -0.33 29.23 19.71
CA SER A 121 0.55 28.66 20.74
C SER A 121 1.88 28.13 20.18
N ILE A 122 2.02 28.04 18.85
CA ILE A 122 3.25 27.54 18.23
C ILE A 122 4.32 28.64 18.29
N THR A 123 5.42 28.38 19.00
CA THR A 123 6.51 29.35 19.16
C THR A 123 7.61 29.15 18.12
N HIS A 124 7.93 27.89 17.78
CA HIS A 124 8.90 27.56 16.76
C HIS A 124 8.66 26.16 16.19
N CYS A 125 9.19 25.92 15.00
CA CYS A 125 9.18 24.63 14.32
C CYS A 125 10.57 24.28 13.82
N VAL A 126 10.90 23.00 13.87
CA VAL A 126 12.09 22.43 13.24
C VAL A 126 11.68 21.37 12.23
N TYR A 127 12.55 21.10 11.27
CA TYR A 127 12.45 19.92 10.42
C TYR A 127 13.71 19.06 10.55
N LEU A 128 13.53 17.75 10.42
CA LEU A 128 14.58 16.75 10.41
C LEU A 128 14.48 16.00 9.08
N LYS A 129 15.59 15.83 8.38
CA LYS A 129 15.63 15.04 7.15
C LYS A 129 15.50 13.58 7.53
N VAL A 130 14.51 12.90 6.95
CA VAL A 130 14.31 11.46 7.16
C VAL A 130 15.05 10.73 6.04
N GLY A 131 16.02 9.92 6.44
CA GLY A 131 16.88 9.19 5.53
C GLY A 131 16.89 7.69 5.80
N ARG A 132 17.59 6.97 4.93
CA ARG A 132 18.04 5.62 5.24
C ARG A 132 19.28 5.68 6.10
N ASN A 133 19.45 4.68 6.96
CA ASN A 133 20.65 4.60 7.78
C ASN A 133 21.85 4.18 6.89
N PRO A 134 22.86 5.03 6.71
CA PRO A 134 23.99 4.74 5.83
C PRO A 134 24.88 3.60 6.35
N GLU A 135 24.78 3.26 7.63
CA GLU A 135 25.47 2.12 8.26
C GLU A 135 24.69 0.79 8.11
N GLU A 136 23.53 0.78 7.43
CA GLU A 136 22.72 -0.42 7.13
C GLU A 136 23.39 -1.45 6.21
N LYS A 137 24.70 -1.35 5.99
CA LYS A 137 25.46 -2.49 5.46
C LYS A 137 25.38 -3.71 6.41
N LEU A 138 24.98 -3.54 7.68
CA LEU A 138 25.05 -4.55 8.74
C LEU A 138 23.71 -5.04 9.33
N PHE A 139 22.54 -4.48 8.96
CA PHE A 139 21.25 -4.79 9.65
C PHE A 139 20.06 -4.97 8.69
N ARG A 140 18.90 -5.39 9.21
CA ARG A 140 17.62 -5.47 8.47
C ARG A 140 17.19 -4.08 8.03
N ASP A 141 16.51 -3.99 6.89
CA ASP A 141 15.86 -2.77 6.37
C ASP A 141 14.63 -2.38 7.21
N TRP A 142 14.91 -1.97 8.45
CA TRP A 142 13.98 -1.80 9.55
C TRP A 142 14.28 -0.56 10.38
N SER A 143 15.22 0.27 9.92
CA SER A 143 15.54 1.54 10.55
C SER A 143 15.45 2.70 9.56
N TYR A 144 15.47 3.90 10.12
CA TYR A 144 15.57 5.15 9.39
C TYR A 144 16.49 6.06 10.21
N THR A 145 17.02 7.10 9.58
CA THR A 145 17.79 8.14 10.25
C THR A 145 17.02 9.45 10.26
N LEU A 146 17.32 10.26 11.27
CA LEU A 146 16.93 11.65 11.34
C LEU A 146 18.22 12.47 11.32
N SER A 147 18.27 13.53 10.52
CA SER A 147 19.31 14.54 10.66
C SER A 147 19.18 15.28 11.99
N GLU A 148 20.18 16.08 12.33
CA GLU A 148 20.01 17.13 13.33
C GLU A 148 18.81 18.04 12.97
N PRO A 149 18.09 18.56 13.98
CA PRO A 149 16.95 19.44 13.75
C PRO A 149 17.38 20.79 13.19
N ILE A 150 16.71 21.22 12.11
CA ILE A 150 16.95 22.48 11.42
C ILE A 150 15.76 23.42 11.66
N LEU A 151 16.02 24.63 12.14
CA LEU A 151 14.99 25.62 12.45
C LEU A 151 14.28 26.13 11.18
N ILE A 152 12.95 26.23 11.22
CA ILE A 152 12.17 26.94 10.20
C ILE A 152 12.15 28.43 10.57
N VAL A 153 12.88 29.24 9.81
CA VAL A 153 13.09 30.67 10.09
C VAL A 153 12.02 31.50 9.37
N ASN A 154 11.45 32.50 10.04
CA ASN A 154 10.43 33.38 9.47
C ASN A 154 9.20 32.66 8.87
N GLY A 155 8.93 31.43 9.33
CA GLY A 155 7.79 30.63 8.87
C GLY A 155 8.00 29.87 7.56
N TYR A 156 9.20 29.87 6.98
CA TYR A 156 9.49 29.09 5.77
C TYR A 156 10.92 28.52 5.74
N THR A 157 11.18 27.61 4.81
CA THR A 157 12.54 27.08 4.56
C THR A 157 13.08 27.51 3.21
N ASN A 158 14.41 27.51 3.08
CA ASN A 158 15.04 27.41 1.77
C ASN A 158 14.64 26.08 1.09
N PRO A 159 14.76 25.96 -0.25
CA PRO A 159 14.52 24.70 -0.94
C PRO A 159 15.36 23.55 -0.37
N ILE A 160 14.69 22.47 0.02
CA ILE A 160 15.27 21.23 0.54
C ILE A 160 15.40 20.26 -0.64
N LEU A 161 16.60 20.17 -1.20
CA LEU A 161 16.88 19.38 -2.41
C LEU A 161 17.58 18.05 -2.14
N ASP A 162 18.09 17.87 -0.92
CA ASP A 162 18.91 16.74 -0.49
C ASP A 162 18.17 15.76 0.42
N ALA A 163 16.83 15.85 0.48
CA ALA A 163 15.98 14.91 1.22
C ALA A 163 14.71 14.62 0.43
N ASP A 164 14.26 13.37 0.47
CA ASP A 164 12.96 12.99 -0.09
C ASP A 164 11.83 13.16 0.93
N PHE A 165 12.17 13.09 2.22
CA PHE A 165 11.22 13.09 3.32
C PHE A 165 11.73 13.99 4.44
N VAL A 166 10.83 14.75 5.04
CA VAL A 166 11.15 15.59 6.21
C VAL A 166 10.11 15.43 7.29
N LEU A 167 10.58 15.18 8.51
CA LEU A 167 9.77 15.17 9.72
C LEU A 167 9.75 16.57 10.30
N THR A 168 8.58 17.18 10.41
CA THR A 168 8.40 18.48 11.05
C THR A 168 7.94 18.30 12.50
N ARG A 169 8.49 19.11 13.39
CA ARG A 169 8.11 19.17 14.81
C ARG A 169 7.92 20.62 15.22
N CYS A 170 6.80 20.93 15.84
CA CYS A 170 6.52 22.27 16.36
C CYS A 170 6.16 22.24 17.83
N TYR A 171 6.60 23.26 18.55
CA TYR A 171 6.57 23.31 20.00
C TYR A 171 5.84 24.56 20.50
N ASN A 172 5.32 24.46 21.72
CA ASN A 172 4.69 25.56 22.46
C ASN A 172 5.56 25.93 23.66
N ASP A 173 6.55 26.81 23.49
CA ASP A 173 7.35 27.25 24.64
C ASP A 173 6.53 28.17 25.55
N ARG A 174 6.03 27.62 26.67
CA ARG A 174 5.74 28.45 27.85
C ARG A 174 7.01 28.77 28.65
N THR A 175 8.14 28.10 28.38
CA THR A 175 9.43 28.35 29.03
C THR A 175 10.56 28.48 28.01
N ARG A 176 11.21 29.66 27.97
CA ARG A 176 12.30 30.05 27.04
C ARG A 176 13.62 29.27 27.26
N TYR A 177 13.67 27.97 27.02
CA TYR A 177 14.93 27.21 27.12
C TYR A 177 15.11 26.25 25.94
N PHE A 178 15.76 26.74 24.88
CA PHE A 178 16.34 25.88 23.86
C PHE A 178 17.82 25.64 24.16
N HIS A 179 18.17 24.42 24.55
CA HIS A 179 19.54 23.92 24.41
C HIS A 179 19.55 23.00 23.19
N ALA A 180 20.35 23.35 22.18
CA ALA A 180 20.55 22.57 20.96
C ALA A 180 21.08 21.13 21.20
N ASN A 181 21.45 20.78 22.43
CA ASN A 181 22.13 19.51 22.76
C ASN A 181 21.21 18.41 23.34
N LYS A 182 19.88 18.48 23.20
CA LYS A 182 18.96 17.52 23.87
C LYS A 182 17.98 16.76 22.98
N PHE A 183 18.27 16.63 21.69
CA PHE A 183 17.43 15.86 20.76
C PHE A 183 18.07 14.53 20.33
N CYS A 184 18.32 13.64 21.28
CA CYS A 184 18.54 12.21 20.99
C CYS A 184 17.60 11.37 21.87
N GLY A 185 16.51 10.88 21.26
CA GLY A 185 15.57 9.94 21.86
C GLY A 185 15.70 8.57 21.21
N TYR A 186 16.14 7.58 22.01
CA TYR A 186 16.19 6.13 21.77
C TYR A 186 16.97 5.61 20.53
N LYS A 187 18.18 5.09 20.84
CA LYS A 187 19.12 4.30 20.01
C LYS A 187 19.76 5.01 18.81
N CYS A 188 20.72 5.89 19.09
CA CYS A 188 21.85 6.11 18.19
C CYS A 188 22.97 5.10 18.51
N PRO A 189 23.70 4.54 17.51
CA PRO A 189 24.92 3.80 17.76
C PRO A 189 25.99 4.74 18.32
N ASN A 190 26.68 4.31 19.38
CA ASN A 190 27.75 5.05 20.03
C ASN A 190 28.90 5.34 19.04
N THR A 191 29.28 6.60 18.87
CA THR A 191 30.68 6.94 18.53
C THR A 191 31.14 8.26 19.18
N ILE A 192 32.21 8.09 19.96
CA ILE A 192 33.34 8.99 20.27
C ILE A 192 33.13 10.09 21.34
N ASP A 193 33.72 9.79 22.50
CA ASP A 193 34.03 10.70 23.61
C ASP A 193 34.84 11.92 23.17
N ILE A 194 34.36 13.11 23.49
CA ILE A 194 35.20 14.30 23.65
C ILE A 194 35.10 14.75 25.11
N LYS A 195 36.24 14.64 25.81
CA LYS A 195 36.44 15.10 27.18
C LYS A 195 36.06 16.58 27.31
N SER A 196 35.11 16.89 28.19
CA SER A 196 34.98 18.22 28.77
C SER A 196 34.52 18.11 30.22
N THR A 197 35.44 18.50 31.10
CA THR A 197 35.27 18.66 32.55
C THR A 197 34.23 19.74 32.86
N THR A 198 33.16 19.38 33.57
CA THR A 198 32.66 20.09 34.79
C THR A 198 31.38 19.46 35.36
N LYS A 199 31.46 19.14 36.66
CA LYS A 199 30.41 18.87 37.67
C LYS A 199 29.06 18.26 37.21
N LYS A 200 28.93 16.95 37.49
CA LYS A 200 27.65 16.24 37.69
C LYS A 200 26.83 16.94 38.79
N THR A 201 25.66 17.45 38.43
CA THR A 201 24.51 17.54 39.35
C THR A 201 23.40 16.68 38.78
N SER A 202 22.97 15.70 39.57
CA SER A 202 21.84 14.83 39.27
C SER A 202 20.55 15.65 39.33
N LEU A 203 19.90 15.84 38.18
CA LEU A 203 18.53 16.33 38.10
C LEU A 203 17.67 15.26 37.44
N THR A 204 17.14 14.39 38.29
CA THR A 204 15.86 13.72 38.06
C THR A 204 14.77 14.80 38.00
N ASN A 205 14.25 15.11 36.80
CA ASN A 205 12.93 15.70 36.64
C ASN A 205 12.42 15.56 35.19
N ASN A 206 11.33 14.82 35.06
CA ASN A 206 10.40 14.80 33.92
C ASN A 206 9.85 16.22 33.67
N LYS A 207 10.41 16.95 32.71
CA LYS A 207 9.69 18.04 32.03
C LYS A 207 9.31 17.54 30.65
N THR A 208 8.01 17.42 30.43
CA THR A 208 7.33 17.19 29.16
C THR A 208 7.93 18.11 28.10
N THR A 209 8.40 17.56 26.98
CA THR A 209 8.68 18.37 25.80
C THR A 209 7.36 18.92 25.28
N ASP A 210 7.26 20.24 25.09
CA ASP A 210 6.09 20.98 24.59
C ASP A 210 5.76 20.70 23.10
N LEU A 211 6.00 19.47 22.61
CA LEU A 211 5.71 19.05 21.23
C LEU A 211 4.21 18.97 21.03
N VAL A 212 3.67 19.80 20.13
CA VAL A 212 2.23 19.92 19.88
C VAL A 212 1.83 19.55 18.46
N TYR A 213 2.80 19.45 17.56
CA TYR A 213 2.58 19.05 16.18
C TYR A 213 3.77 18.25 15.66
N GLU A 214 3.47 17.15 14.98
CA GLU A 214 4.46 16.29 14.33
C GLU A 214 3.87 15.70 13.04
N TYR A 215 4.56 15.86 11.91
CA TYR A 215 4.10 15.32 10.62
C TYR A 215 5.27 15.02 9.68
N ILE A 216 5.10 14.01 8.82
CA ILE A 216 6.11 13.65 7.82
C ILE A 216 5.64 14.04 6.43
N HIS A 217 6.46 14.85 5.76
CA HIS A 217 6.15 15.42 4.45
C HIS A 217 7.01 14.77 3.36
N PRO A 218 6.41 14.30 2.26
CA PRO A 218 7.15 13.98 1.04
C PRO A 218 7.62 15.25 0.31
N LEU A 219 8.77 15.14 -0.34
CA LEU A 219 9.35 16.13 -1.23
C LEU A 219 9.65 15.44 -2.57
N ILE A 220 8.66 15.38 -3.47
CA ILE A 220 8.80 14.69 -4.76
C ILE A 220 9.33 15.65 -5.83
N ARG A 221 10.35 15.24 -6.58
CA ARG A 221 11.02 16.05 -7.61
C ARG A 221 11.43 15.22 -8.83
N ILE A 222 11.91 15.85 -9.89
CA ILE A 222 12.53 15.10 -10.98
C ILE A 222 13.94 14.69 -10.52
N LYS A 223 14.23 13.38 -10.52
CA LYS A 223 15.54 12.83 -10.12
C LYS A 223 16.42 12.41 -11.30
N LYS A 224 15.82 12.14 -12.45
CA LYS A 224 16.51 11.68 -13.66
C LYS A 224 16.31 12.67 -14.78
N SER A 225 17.32 12.79 -15.64
CA SER A 225 17.19 13.53 -16.89
C SER A 225 16.08 12.93 -17.76
N PRO A 226 15.40 13.75 -18.58
CA PRO A 226 14.39 13.24 -19.51
C PRO A 226 15.00 12.19 -20.41
N PHE A 227 14.19 11.18 -20.71
CA PHE A 227 14.48 10.14 -21.68
C PHE A 227 14.69 10.76 -23.06
N SER A 228 15.87 10.52 -23.65
CA SER A 228 16.15 10.97 -25.02
C SER A 228 15.56 9.97 -26.02
N ARG A 229 14.48 10.38 -26.69
CA ARG A 229 13.81 9.59 -27.73
C ARG A 229 14.74 9.32 -28.92
N ASP A 230 15.50 10.32 -29.35
CA ASP A 230 16.42 10.19 -30.48
C ASP A 230 17.52 9.17 -30.18
N VAL A 231 18.15 9.26 -29.01
CA VAL A 231 19.15 8.28 -28.58
C VAL A 231 18.54 6.88 -28.46
N TRP A 232 17.32 6.77 -27.96
CA TRP A 232 16.63 5.49 -27.82
C TRP A 232 16.32 4.84 -29.18
N LEU A 233 15.72 5.58 -30.11
CA LEU A 233 15.40 5.08 -31.45
C LEU A 233 16.67 4.66 -32.21
N ASN A 234 17.79 5.35 -31.99
CA ASN A 234 19.07 5.06 -32.62
C ASN A 234 19.85 3.89 -32.00
N LYS A 235 19.40 3.29 -30.88
CA LYS A 235 20.09 2.13 -30.26
C LYS A 235 20.15 0.87 -31.13
N THR A 236 19.36 0.81 -32.20
CA THR A 236 19.29 -0.36 -33.08
C THR A 236 19.32 0.05 -34.55
N GLU A 237 20.43 0.64 -35.02
CA GLU A 237 20.74 0.67 -36.45
C GLU A 237 21.19 -0.71 -36.93
N SER A 238 20.22 -1.59 -37.17
CA SER A 238 20.39 -2.66 -38.15
C SER A 238 19.80 -2.17 -39.47
N ASN A 239 20.68 -1.79 -40.40
CA ASN A 239 20.38 -1.14 -41.69
C ASN A 239 19.38 -1.86 -42.61
N TRP A 240 18.94 -3.08 -42.29
CA TRP A 240 17.98 -3.83 -43.11
C TRP A 240 16.52 -3.75 -42.64
N ILE A 241 16.25 -3.45 -41.35
CA ILE A 241 14.86 -3.34 -40.81
C ILE A 241 14.31 -1.92 -41.00
N SER A 242 15.16 -0.90 -40.96
CA SER A 242 14.78 0.51 -41.13
C SER A 242 14.07 0.79 -42.46
N ASN A 243 14.38 0.03 -43.51
CA ASN A 243 13.72 0.13 -44.83
C ASN A 243 12.33 -0.54 -44.87
N LEU A 244 11.99 -1.43 -43.93
CA LEU A 244 10.69 -2.12 -43.91
C LEU A 244 9.60 -1.32 -43.17
N PHE A 245 10.00 -0.41 -42.28
CA PHE A 245 9.09 0.34 -41.39
C PHE A 245 9.22 1.87 -41.55
N GLN A 246 9.49 2.37 -42.76
CA GLN A 246 9.36 3.80 -43.08
C GLN A 246 7.89 4.23 -42.99
N SER A 247 7.46 4.57 -41.78
CA SER A 247 6.25 5.34 -41.56
C SER A 247 6.51 6.44 -40.56
N SER A 248 5.81 7.55 -40.75
CA SER A 248 5.70 8.69 -39.83
C SER A 248 5.25 8.32 -38.40
N SER A 249 5.05 7.03 -38.09
CA SER A 249 4.68 6.52 -36.76
C SER A 249 5.87 6.30 -35.81
N LEU A 250 7.11 6.27 -36.30
CA LEU A 250 8.30 6.07 -35.45
C LEU A 250 8.62 7.27 -34.56
N SER A 251 8.37 8.50 -35.04
CA SER A 251 8.72 9.75 -34.34
C SER A 251 7.90 10.05 -33.08
N ASN A 252 6.72 9.43 -32.91
CA ASN A 252 5.83 9.63 -31.77
C ASN A 252 5.89 8.48 -30.73
N ARG A 253 6.72 7.46 -30.91
CA ARG A 253 6.82 6.34 -29.96
C ARG A 253 7.45 6.81 -28.64
N SER A 254 6.90 6.36 -27.53
CA SER A 254 7.47 6.57 -26.21
C SER A 254 7.36 5.29 -25.39
N PRO A 255 8.35 4.96 -24.55
CA PRO A 255 8.22 3.84 -23.62
C PRO A 255 7.01 4.05 -22.70
N PRO A 256 6.12 3.05 -22.52
CA PRO A 256 4.98 3.21 -21.62
C PRO A 256 5.42 3.15 -20.15
N SER A 257 4.88 4.02 -19.31
CA SER A 257 5.00 3.87 -17.85
C SER A 257 4.19 2.66 -17.36
N VAL A 258 4.58 2.05 -16.25
CA VAL A 258 3.88 0.92 -15.63
C VAL A 258 3.68 1.17 -14.14
N MET A 259 2.45 1.45 -13.71
CA MET A 259 2.11 1.63 -12.29
C MET A 259 1.27 0.46 -11.78
N MET A 260 1.76 -0.18 -10.71
CA MET A 260 1.09 -1.27 -10.02
C MET A 260 0.50 -0.75 -8.71
N ILE A 261 -0.82 -0.90 -8.55
CA ILE A 261 -1.57 -0.58 -7.34
C ILE A 261 -2.08 -1.91 -6.77
N ILE A 262 -1.48 -2.34 -5.67
CA ILE A 262 -1.73 -3.64 -5.05
C ILE A 262 -2.49 -3.42 -3.74
N LEU A 263 -3.66 -4.04 -3.61
CA LEU A 263 -4.45 -4.07 -2.39
C LEU A 263 -4.22 -5.41 -1.67
N ASP A 264 -3.62 -5.36 -0.50
CA ASP A 264 -3.34 -6.57 0.28
C ASP A 264 -4.62 -7.35 0.61
N ALA A 265 -4.62 -8.66 0.37
CA ALA A 265 -5.68 -9.57 0.77
C ALA A 265 -7.06 -9.31 0.11
N VAL A 266 -7.09 -8.81 -1.13
CA VAL A 266 -8.32 -8.57 -1.89
C VAL A 266 -8.56 -9.64 -2.96
N SER A 267 -9.64 -10.42 -2.80
CA SER A 267 -10.13 -11.37 -3.81
C SER A 267 -10.92 -10.67 -4.92
N ASP A 268 -11.08 -11.32 -6.08
CA ASP A 268 -11.92 -10.81 -7.17
C ASP A 268 -13.37 -10.57 -6.72
N LEU A 269 -13.96 -11.50 -5.97
CA LEU A 269 -15.32 -11.35 -5.45
C LEU A 269 -15.40 -10.22 -4.40
N GLN A 270 -14.39 -10.07 -3.55
CA GLN A 270 -14.36 -8.98 -2.58
C GLN A 270 -14.25 -7.62 -3.27
N ALA A 271 -13.41 -7.48 -4.30
CA ALA A 271 -13.31 -6.26 -5.09
C ALA A 271 -14.65 -5.92 -5.75
N ARG A 272 -15.36 -6.90 -6.32
CA ARG A 272 -16.69 -6.68 -6.92
C ARG A 272 -17.75 -6.23 -5.90
N ARG A 273 -17.69 -6.74 -4.67
CA ARG A 273 -18.58 -6.31 -3.58
C ARG A 273 -18.26 -4.91 -3.08
N ALA A 274 -16.98 -4.64 -2.85
CA ALA A 274 -16.53 -3.49 -2.08
C ALA A 274 -16.13 -2.28 -2.92
N LEU A 275 -15.77 -2.47 -4.20
CA LEU A 275 -15.30 -1.42 -5.11
C LEU A 275 -16.17 -1.22 -6.37
N PRO A 276 -17.51 -1.29 -6.29
CA PRO A 276 -18.35 -1.26 -7.50
C PRO A 276 -18.20 0.05 -8.30
N GLN A 277 -18.05 1.20 -7.64
CA GLN A 277 -17.94 2.49 -8.35
C GLN A 277 -16.60 2.62 -9.07
N THR A 278 -15.50 2.24 -8.40
CA THR A 278 -14.14 2.24 -8.97
C THR A 278 -14.07 1.31 -10.17
N LEU A 279 -14.53 0.07 -10.02
CA LEU A 279 -14.47 -0.92 -11.09
C LEU A 279 -15.37 -0.54 -12.27
N SER A 280 -16.55 0.02 -12.02
CA SER A 280 -17.44 0.51 -13.08
C SER A 280 -16.77 1.65 -13.87
N TYR A 281 -16.19 2.63 -13.17
CA TYR A 281 -15.47 3.73 -13.81
C TYR A 281 -14.29 3.23 -14.65
N LEU A 282 -13.43 2.38 -14.10
CA LEU A 282 -12.29 1.84 -14.83
C LEU A 282 -12.70 0.97 -16.03
N LYS A 283 -13.77 0.16 -15.90
CA LYS A 283 -14.34 -0.60 -17.02
C LYS A 283 -14.79 0.31 -18.15
N SER A 284 -15.39 1.46 -17.85
CA SER A 284 -15.75 2.46 -18.87
C SER A 284 -14.54 3.03 -19.62
N LYS A 285 -13.33 2.90 -19.04
CA LYS A 285 -12.05 3.28 -19.67
C LYS A 285 -11.34 2.12 -20.39
N GLY A 286 -11.92 0.92 -20.40
CA GLY A 286 -11.36 -0.25 -21.07
C GLY A 286 -10.55 -1.19 -20.16
N LEU A 287 -10.90 -1.28 -18.87
CA LEU A 287 -10.25 -2.20 -17.93
C LEU A 287 -10.48 -3.68 -18.33
N PHE A 288 -9.39 -4.44 -18.42
CA PHE A 288 -9.40 -5.90 -18.53
C PHE A 288 -9.42 -6.52 -17.13
N THR A 289 -10.32 -7.47 -16.87
CA THR A 289 -10.45 -8.15 -15.58
C THR A 289 -10.28 -9.66 -15.76
N PHE A 290 -9.29 -10.24 -15.08
CA PHE A 290 -8.92 -11.65 -15.21
C PHE A 290 -9.60 -12.46 -14.12
N GLN A 291 -10.76 -13.03 -14.46
CA GLN A 291 -11.66 -13.65 -13.48
C GLN A 291 -11.18 -15.03 -13.00
N ARG A 292 -10.19 -15.59 -13.69
CA ARG A 292 -9.58 -16.90 -13.39
C ARG A 292 -8.11 -16.76 -12.99
N HIS A 293 -7.73 -15.59 -12.47
CA HIS A 293 -6.40 -15.41 -11.90
C HIS A 293 -6.31 -16.09 -10.53
N THR A 294 -5.18 -16.73 -10.24
CA THR A 294 -4.98 -17.45 -8.99
C THR A 294 -3.61 -17.17 -8.38
N ILE A 295 -3.56 -17.29 -7.05
CA ILE A 295 -2.32 -17.28 -6.30
C ILE A 295 -1.40 -18.43 -6.72
N VAL A 296 -0.11 -18.26 -6.43
CA VAL A 296 0.92 -19.31 -6.56
C VAL A 296 1.56 -19.66 -5.21
N GLY A 297 1.06 -19.05 -4.14
CA GLY A 297 1.32 -19.44 -2.74
C GLY A 297 0.44 -18.63 -1.77
N ASP A 298 0.43 -19.00 -0.49
CA ASP A 298 -0.60 -18.54 0.44
C ASP A 298 -0.44 -17.09 0.94
N GLY A 299 0.78 -16.56 0.91
CA GLY A 299 1.11 -15.26 1.50
C GLY A 299 1.49 -14.21 0.47
N THR A 300 1.57 -12.96 0.91
CA THR A 300 1.97 -11.83 0.08
C THR A 300 3.32 -12.08 -0.61
N PHE A 301 4.33 -12.56 0.13
CA PHE A 301 5.68 -12.72 -0.42
C PHE A 301 5.71 -13.80 -1.50
N GLU A 302 4.95 -14.87 -1.30
CA GLU A 302 4.82 -16.01 -2.20
C GLU A 302 4.14 -15.64 -3.53
N ASN A 303 3.34 -14.58 -3.56
CA ASN A 303 2.70 -14.07 -4.77
C ASN A 303 3.47 -12.91 -5.42
N ILE A 304 4.01 -11.99 -4.62
CA ILE A 304 4.75 -10.82 -5.12
C ILE A 304 6.07 -11.23 -5.76
N VAL A 305 6.75 -12.23 -5.22
CA VAL A 305 8.03 -12.67 -5.76
C VAL A 305 7.88 -13.21 -7.18
N PRO A 306 7.04 -14.22 -7.47
CA PRO A 306 6.83 -14.68 -8.84
C PRO A 306 6.45 -13.55 -9.78
N MET A 307 5.59 -12.63 -9.34
CA MET A 307 5.16 -11.45 -10.10
C MET A 307 6.30 -10.49 -10.48
N LEU A 308 7.31 -10.32 -9.63
CA LEU A 308 8.32 -9.24 -9.78
C LEU A 308 9.76 -9.74 -9.98
N PHE A 309 10.02 -11.02 -9.71
CA PHE A 309 11.35 -11.64 -9.76
C PHE A 309 11.40 -12.78 -10.78
N GLY A 310 10.25 -13.28 -11.23
CA GLY A 310 10.20 -14.39 -12.17
C GLY A 310 10.77 -15.68 -11.59
N GLN A 311 10.69 -15.86 -10.27
CA GLN A 311 11.15 -17.07 -9.59
C GLN A 311 10.25 -17.41 -8.41
N SER A 312 10.34 -18.66 -7.94
CA SER A 312 9.54 -19.11 -6.80
C SER A 312 10.06 -18.48 -5.51
N ALA A 313 9.15 -18.07 -4.63
CA ALA A 313 9.51 -17.55 -3.31
C ALA A 313 10.34 -18.53 -2.49
N ALA A 314 10.20 -19.84 -2.71
CA ALA A 314 11.01 -20.86 -2.04
C ALA A 314 12.52 -20.63 -2.23
N HIS A 315 12.96 -20.14 -3.41
CA HIS A 315 14.37 -19.82 -3.66
C HIS A 315 14.89 -18.66 -2.78
N TYR A 316 14.00 -17.81 -2.28
CA TYR A 316 14.35 -16.60 -1.53
C TYR A 316 13.97 -16.65 -0.07
N LEU A 317 13.42 -17.76 0.41
CA LEU A 317 13.15 -18.03 1.81
C LEU A 317 14.32 -18.74 2.52
N ILE A 318 15.45 -18.95 1.84
CA ILE A 318 16.66 -19.53 2.41
C ILE A 318 17.45 -18.43 3.14
N PRO A 319 17.61 -18.51 4.48
CA PRO A 319 18.40 -17.54 5.22
C PRO A 319 19.88 -17.62 4.85
N ASN A 320 20.53 -16.47 4.71
CA ASN A 320 21.98 -16.43 4.57
C ASN A 320 22.63 -16.76 5.93
N ARG A 321 23.21 -17.96 6.04
CA ARG A 321 23.92 -18.44 7.24
C ARG A 321 25.41 -18.12 7.24
N ASN A 322 25.94 -17.63 6.14
CA ASN A 322 27.37 -17.34 5.98
C ASN A 322 27.72 -15.90 6.37
N ASP A 323 26.75 -15.15 6.87
CA ASP A 323 26.88 -13.75 7.21
C ASP A 323 26.31 -13.52 8.62
N SER A 324 27.20 -13.54 9.61
CA SER A 324 26.87 -13.46 11.04
C SER A 324 26.16 -12.17 11.45
N ARG A 325 26.16 -11.16 10.56
CA ARG A 325 25.38 -9.93 10.73
C ARG A 325 23.86 -10.19 10.76
N TYR A 326 23.42 -11.37 10.32
CA TYR A 326 22.03 -11.80 10.32
C TYR A 326 21.69 -12.80 11.44
N GLU A 327 22.57 -12.94 12.43
CA GLU A 327 22.29 -13.69 13.65
C GLU A 327 21.49 -12.82 14.62
N PHE A 328 20.19 -13.11 14.75
CA PHE A 328 19.34 -12.47 15.75
C PHE A 328 19.18 -13.39 16.95
N ILE A 329 19.25 -12.81 18.15
CA ILE A 329 18.94 -13.56 19.37
C ILE A 329 17.45 -13.43 19.65
N ARG A 330 16.70 -14.52 19.47
CA ARG A 330 15.30 -14.64 19.89
C ARG A 330 15.25 -15.31 21.25
N THR A 331 14.56 -14.66 22.20
CA THR A 331 14.26 -15.26 23.50
C THR A 331 12.93 -16.00 23.42
N GLU A 332 12.93 -17.30 23.70
CA GLU A 332 11.72 -18.11 23.76
C GLU A 332 11.46 -18.52 25.21
N THR A 333 10.20 -18.44 25.65
CA THR A 333 9.80 -18.95 26.97
C THR A 333 9.37 -20.41 26.80
N LYS A 334 10.08 -21.33 27.44
CA LYS A 334 9.70 -22.74 27.54
C LYS A 334 9.09 -23.03 28.89
N VAL A 335 8.16 -23.98 28.90
CA VAL A 335 7.56 -24.52 30.12
C VAL A 335 8.12 -25.93 30.31
N ASP A 336 8.75 -26.17 31.44
CA ASP A 336 9.16 -27.53 31.82
C ASP A 336 7.90 -28.40 31.95
N PRO A 337 7.78 -29.51 31.19
CA PRO A 337 6.57 -30.32 31.20
C PRO A 337 6.30 -31.00 32.55
N LYS A 338 7.36 -31.29 33.33
CA LYS A 338 7.30 -31.95 34.64
C LYS A 338 7.07 -30.94 35.77
N THR A 339 7.87 -29.88 35.80
CA THR A 339 7.84 -28.91 36.92
C THR A 339 6.90 -27.71 36.69
N LYS A 340 6.38 -27.57 35.46
CA LYS A 340 5.60 -26.41 34.98
C LYS A 340 6.31 -25.06 35.12
N ARG A 341 7.61 -25.05 35.46
CA ARG A 341 8.41 -23.82 35.57
C ARG A 341 8.67 -23.23 34.20
N ARG A 342 8.54 -21.91 34.10
CA ARG A 342 8.90 -21.14 32.90
C ARG A 342 10.38 -20.80 32.95
N TYR A 343 11.09 -21.05 31.86
CA TYR A 343 12.47 -20.63 31.67
C TYR A 343 12.66 -20.04 30.28
N GLN A 344 13.64 -19.15 30.14
CA GLN A 344 13.94 -18.49 28.88
C GLN A 344 15.13 -19.16 28.21
N ILE A 345 15.02 -19.41 26.91
CA ILE A 345 16.13 -19.85 26.07
C ILE A 345 16.45 -18.76 25.05
N LYS A 346 17.74 -18.56 24.77
CA LYS A 346 18.22 -17.67 23.70
C LYS A 346 18.56 -18.53 22.49
N LYS A 347 17.98 -18.22 21.34
CA LYS A 347 18.21 -18.93 20.08
C LYS A 347 18.71 -17.96 19.03
N ILE A 348 19.76 -18.34 18.31
CA ILE A 348 20.20 -17.63 17.12
C ILE A 348 19.24 -17.97 15.98
N VAL A 349 18.68 -16.95 15.33
CA VAL A 349 17.79 -17.07 14.18
C VAL A 349 18.35 -16.25 13.01
N HIS A 350 18.19 -16.78 11.80
CA HIS A 350 18.59 -16.13 10.57
C HIS A 350 17.34 -15.86 9.73
N TYR A 351 17.25 -14.68 9.13
CA TYR A 351 16.15 -14.31 8.25
C TYR A 351 16.58 -14.33 6.78
N PRO A 352 15.66 -14.60 5.83
CA PRO A 352 15.97 -14.56 4.41
C PRO A 352 16.25 -13.15 3.88
N GLY A 353 16.91 -13.10 2.73
CA GLY A 353 17.45 -11.88 2.14
C GLY A 353 18.82 -11.49 2.71
N PRO A 354 19.31 -10.28 2.42
CA PRO A 354 18.58 -9.19 1.77
C PRO A 354 18.43 -9.37 0.26
N PHE A 355 17.50 -8.64 -0.36
CA PHE A 355 17.03 -8.90 -1.72
C PHE A 355 17.78 -8.13 -2.83
N ASP A 356 18.91 -7.51 -2.49
CA ASP A 356 19.71 -6.64 -3.38
C ASP A 356 20.27 -7.32 -4.62
N ASN A 357 20.60 -8.61 -4.56
CA ASN A 357 21.25 -9.32 -5.66
C ASN A 357 20.26 -10.11 -6.53
N TYR A 358 18.99 -10.12 -6.17
CA TYR A 358 17.97 -10.86 -6.91
C TYR A 358 17.46 -10.09 -8.13
N PRO A 359 16.89 -10.80 -9.13
CA PRO A 359 16.44 -10.22 -10.40
C PRO A 359 15.10 -9.47 -10.24
N PHE A 360 15.07 -8.50 -9.35
CA PHE A 360 13.93 -7.63 -9.17
C PHE A 360 13.73 -6.79 -10.43
N ILE A 361 12.64 -7.03 -11.19
CA ILE A 361 12.43 -6.48 -12.53
C ILE A 361 12.48 -4.94 -12.59
N VAL A 362 12.21 -4.28 -11.46
CA VAL A 362 12.33 -2.82 -11.33
C VAL A 362 13.75 -2.34 -11.65
N LYS A 363 14.78 -3.15 -11.36
CA LYS A 363 16.18 -2.85 -11.73
C LYS A 363 16.37 -2.80 -13.24
N ASN A 364 15.68 -3.66 -13.98
CA ASN A 364 15.73 -3.65 -15.45
C ASN A 364 15.10 -2.38 -16.02
N PHE A 365 13.92 -1.98 -15.52
CA PHE A 365 13.32 -0.70 -15.89
C PHE A 365 14.22 0.50 -15.52
N SER A 366 14.83 0.48 -14.33
CA SER A 366 15.76 1.52 -13.90
C SER A 366 16.97 1.66 -14.85
N ARG A 367 17.52 0.54 -15.35
CA ARG A 367 18.60 0.54 -16.37
C ARG A 367 18.17 1.14 -17.71
N LEU A 368 16.88 1.14 -18.03
CA LEU A 368 16.30 1.81 -19.19
C LEU A 368 15.90 3.27 -18.92
N ASN A 369 16.46 3.88 -17.86
CA ASN A 369 16.21 5.26 -17.42
C ASN A 369 14.77 5.54 -16.95
N TYR A 370 14.02 4.51 -16.54
CA TYR A 370 12.72 4.74 -15.88
C TYR A 370 12.95 5.32 -14.50
N THR A 371 12.12 6.28 -14.08
CA THR A 371 12.06 6.68 -12.67
C THR A 371 11.23 5.67 -11.90
N THR A 372 11.79 5.11 -10.84
CA THR A 372 11.22 3.97 -10.13
C THR A 372 10.63 4.36 -8.78
N TYR A 373 9.47 3.79 -8.43
CA TYR A 373 8.73 4.07 -7.19
C TYR A 373 8.38 2.76 -6.47
N PHE A 374 8.64 2.68 -5.17
CA PHE A 374 8.25 1.54 -4.35
C PHE A 374 7.74 1.96 -2.97
N SER A 375 6.49 1.60 -2.71
CA SER A 375 5.81 1.82 -1.43
C SER A 375 5.13 0.55 -0.95
N GLU A 376 5.42 0.15 0.29
CA GLU A 376 4.59 -0.77 1.06
C GLU A 376 4.20 -0.08 2.35
N GLU A 377 2.90 0.17 2.55
CA GLU A 377 2.40 0.90 3.73
C GLU A 377 2.83 0.25 5.04
N TRP A 378 2.69 -1.08 5.12
CA TRP A 378 2.86 -1.80 6.37
C TRP A 378 4.33 -2.11 6.70
N ARG A 379 4.74 -1.82 7.95
CA ARG A 379 6.13 -2.04 8.41
C ARG A 379 6.61 -3.50 8.29
N GLU A 380 5.68 -4.44 8.36
CA GLU A 380 5.87 -5.88 8.31
C GLU A 380 5.22 -6.49 7.05
N SER A 381 5.28 -5.75 5.92
CA SER A 381 4.81 -6.26 4.62
C SER A 381 5.79 -7.27 3.99
N ALA A 382 5.58 -7.60 2.71
CA ALA A 382 6.18 -8.69 1.94
C ALA A 382 7.66 -8.93 2.21
N PHE A 383 8.48 -7.90 2.00
CA PHE A 383 9.94 -8.00 2.07
C PHE A 383 10.51 -7.76 3.47
N PHE A 384 9.67 -7.41 4.44
CA PHE A 384 10.10 -6.96 5.77
C PHE A 384 9.62 -7.86 6.91
N ASN A 385 8.62 -8.71 6.72
CA ASN A 385 8.18 -9.69 7.73
C ASN A 385 9.16 -10.86 7.82
N LEU A 386 9.85 -10.99 8.97
CA LEU A 386 10.87 -12.02 9.23
C LEU A 386 11.89 -12.16 8.07
N LYS A 387 12.24 -11.03 7.44
CA LYS A 387 13.15 -10.91 6.28
C LYS A 387 14.05 -9.69 6.43
N ASN A 388 15.18 -9.70 5.74
CA ASN A 388 16.21 -8.65 5.83
C ASN A 388 15.93 -7.42 4.95
N GLY A 389 14.92 -7.44 4.06
CA GLY A 389 14.60 -6.32 3.17
C GLY A 389 15.71 -6.03 2.15
N PHE A 390 15.99 -4.76 1.87
CA PHE A 390 17.00 -4.33 0.89
C PHE A 390 18.12 -3.51 1.56
N ARG A 391 19.40 -3.77 1.26
CA ARG A 391 20.53 -2.98 1.78
C ARG A 391 20.64 -1.62 1.07
N GLN A 392 20.48 -1.61 -0.25
CA GLN A 392 20.45 -0.43 -1.08
C GLN A 392 19.01 -0.11 -1.46
N ALA A 393 18.72 1.17 -1.74
CA ALA A 393 17.35 1.54 -2.09
C ALA A 393 17.03 0.84 -3.42
N PRO A 394 16.00 -0.02 -3.49
CA PRO A 394 15.74 -0.79 -4.70
C PRO A 394 15.13 0.08 -5.81
N THR A 395 14.74 1.32 -5.49
CA THR A 395 14.09 2.28 -6.39
C THR A 395 14.55 3.72 -6.09
N ASP A 396 14.29 4.62 -7.03
CA ASP A 396 14.58 6.06 -6.91
C ASP A 396 13.70 6.72 -5.83
N TYR A 397 12.44 6.30 -5.72
CA TYR A 397 11.48 6.70 -4.70
C TYR A 397 11.13 5.51 -3.82
N TYR A 398 11.93 5.31 -2.76
CA TYR A 398 11.76 4.21 -1.82
C TYR A 398 11.12 4.68 -0.51
N LEU A 399 9.85 4.36 -0.30
CA LEU A 399 9.04 4.92 0.80
C LEU A 399 9.25 4.23 2.16
N ARG A 400 10.16 3.27 2.27
CA ARG A 400 10.39 2.54 3.52
C ARG A 400 10.72 3.47 4.71
N PRO A 401 11.64 4.45 4.59
CA PRO A 401 11.93 5.37 5.70
C PRO A 401 10.72 6.24 6.07
N TYR A 402 9.90 6.62 5.09
CA TYR A 402 8.67 7.38 5.33
C TYR A 402 7.71 6.59 6.23
N TRP A 403 7.37 5.35 5.85
CA TRP A 403 6.45 4.55 6.64
C TRP A 403 7.01 4.23 8.03
N LEU A 404 8.28 3.83 8.12
CA LEU A 404 8.94 3.54 9.41
C LEU A 404 8.94 4.74 10.36
N SER A 405 9.28 5.93 9.85
CA SER A 405 9.29 7.15 10.65
C SER A 405 7.87 7.59 11.03
N LEU A 406 6.89 7.44 10.12
CA LEU A 406 5.50 7.79 10.38
C LEU A 406 4.94 7.01 11.56
N TYR A 407 5.21 5.69 11.63
CA TYR A 407 4.80 4.82 12.73
C TYR A 407 5.34 5.27 14.10
N GLU A 408 6.46 5.99 14.12
CA GLU A 408 7.08 6.45 15.36
C GLU A 408 6.57 7.80 15.85
N THR A 409 5.88 8.56 15.00
CA THR A 409 5.33 9.86 15.37
C THR A 409 4.22 9.76 16.41
N MET A 410 4.04 10.81 17.22
CA MET A 410 2.92 10.95 18.15
C MET A 410 1.57 11.12 17.44
N SER A 411 1.59 11.52 16.18
CA SER A 411 0.42 11.70 15.33
C SER A 411 -0.15 10.38 14.82
N TYR A 412 0.66 9.32 14.82
CA TYR A 412 0.23 7.96 14.52
C TYR A 412 -0.29 7.26 15.78
N ASN A 413 -1.47 6.65 15.68
CA ASN A 413 -2.04 5.89 16.78
C ASN A 413 -1.33 4.53 16.92
N LYS A 414 -0.33 4.43 17.81
CA LYS A 414 0.42 3.19 18.04
C LYS A 414 -0.51 2.08 18.56
N PHE A 415 -0.49 0.93 17.88
CA PHE A 415 -1.28 -0.25 18.23
C PHE A 415 -0.42 -1.50 18.11
N ALA A 416 -0.69 -2.51 18.95
CA ALA A 416 0.11 -3.73 19.04
C ALA A 416 -0.28 -4.81 18.01
N GLY A 417 -1.30 -4.57 17.17
CA GLY A 417 -1.75 -5.50 16.11
C GLY A 417 -1.28 -5.09 14.70
N ASN A 418 -1.69 -5.88 13.71
CA ASN A 418 -1.24 -5.75 12.32
C ASN A 418 -1.75 -4.46 11.66
N SER A 419 -3.06 -4.23 11.69
CA SER A 419 -3.70 -2.99 11.20
C SER A 419 -4.13 -2.09 12.35
N ASN A 420 -4.08 -0.78 12.14
CA ASN A 420 -4.49 0.21 13.12
C ASN A 420 -6.01 0.23 13.27
N PRO A 421 -6.60 -0.02 14.44
CA PRO A 421 -8.06 0.03 14.64
C PRO A 421 -8.64 1.43 14.38
N LYS A 422 -7.82 2.48 14.43
CA LYS A 422 -8.16 3.87 14.11
C LYS A 422 -7.15 4.39 13.09
N PRO A 423 -7.30 4.04 11.80
CA PRO A 423 -6.27 4.22 10.78
C PRO A 423 -6.17 5.68 10.32
N CYS A 424 -5.84 6.58 11.24
CA CYS A 424 -5.73 8.00 11.00
C CYS A 424 -4.30 8.48 11.20
N TYR A 425 -3.91 9.43 10.35
CA TYR A 425 -2.77 10.28 10.55
C TYR A 425 -3.27 11.72 10.56
N LEU A 426 -3.20 12.36 11.73
CA LEU A 426 -3.91 13.61 12.00
C LEU A 426 -5.41 13.49 11.64
N ASN A 427 -5.92 14.35 10.76
CA ASN A 427 -7.30 14.40 10.29
C ASN A 427 -7.57 13.57 9.02
N LYS A 428 -6.59 12.79 8.53
CA LYS A 428 -6.73 11.98 7.32
C LYS A 428 -6.70 10.49 7.63
N LEU A 429 -7.44 9.70 6.85
CA LEU A 429 -7.29 8.25 6.85
C LEU A 429 -5.96 7.86 6.18
N LEU A 430 -5.35 6.77 6.63
CA LEU A 430 -4.00 6.38 6.20
C LEU A 430 -3.89 6.11 4.69
N HIS A 431 -4.94 5.59 4.04
CA HIS A 431 -4.92 5.34 2.59
C HIS A 431 -4.81 6.62 1.75
N HIS A 432 -5.30 7.76 2.27
CA HIS A 432 -5.13 9.04 1.59
C HIS A 432 -3.66 9.43 1.49
N LEU A 433 -2.81 9.01 2.43
CA LEU A 433 -1.37 9.28 2.35
C LEU A 433 -0.76 8.56 1.14
N SER A 434 -1.05 7.27 0.96
CA SER A 434 -0.56 6.50 -0.19
C SER A 434 -1.06 7.05 -1.52
N LEU A 435 -2.35 7.37 -1.60
CA LEU A 435 -2.94 7.95 -2.81
C LEU A 435 -2.40 9.35 -3.11
N ASP A 436 -2.22 10.21 -2.10
CA ASP A 436 -1.63 11.53 -2.26
C ASP A 436 -0.20 11.42 -2.83
N TRP A 437 0.60 10.50 -2.30
CA TRP A 437 1.98 10.29 -2.75
C TRP A 437 2.08 9.77 -4.17
N LEU A 438 1.28 8.74 -4.50
CA LEU A 438 1.27 8.20 -5.85
C LEU A 438 0.75 9.24 -6.85
N ARG A 439 -0.27 10.02 -6.49
CA ARG A 439 -0.76 11.14 -7.30
C ARG A 439 0.35 12.14 -7.58
N ASP A 440 1.06 12.60 -6.55
CA ASP A 440 2.07 13.64 -6.69
C ASP A 440 3.29 13.12 -7.50
N PHE A 441 3.65 11.83 -7.33
CA PHE A 441 4.62 11.16 -8.18
C PHE A 441 4.20 11.14 -9.65
N ILE A 442 2.96 10.73 -9.95
CA ILE A 442 2.41 10.68 -11.30
C ILE A 442 2.28 12.08 -11.90
N ASP A 443 1.81 13.08 -11.15
CA ASP A 443 1.62 14.46 -11.63
C ASP A 443 2.94 15.12 -12.04
N ILE A 444 4.04 14.79 -11.38
CA ILE A 444 5.37 15.34 -11.73
C ILE A 444 5.95 14.66 -12.96
N HIS A 445 5.83 13.33 -13.08
CA HIS A 445 6.54 12.57 -14.11
C HIS A 445 5.69 12.34 -15.38
N HIS A 446 4.36 12.25 -15.29
CA HIS A 446 3.52 11.85 -16.44
C HIS A 446 2.95 13.02 -17.24
N LYS A 447 3.37 14.27 -16.95
CA LYS A 447 3.02 15.44 -17.77
C LYS A 447 3.58 15.32 -19.19
N THR A 448 4.73 14.67 -19.35
CA THR A 448 5.30 14.33 -20.66
C THR A 448 5.65 12.85 -20.68
N SER A 449 5.73 12.25 -21.87
CA SER A 449 6.16 10.85 -22.01
C SER A 449 7.69 10.68 -21.94
N ASP A 450 8.43 11.77 -21.74
CA ASP A 450 9.89 11.76 -21.63
C ASP A 450 10.37 11.35 -20.23
N TYR A 451 9.47 11.14 -19.27
CA TYR A 451 9.82 10.60 -17.95
C TYR A 451 9.06 9.29 -17.70
N PRO A 452 9.44 8.19 -18.39
CA PRO A 452 8.80 6.91 -18.16
C PRO A 452 9.04 6.45 -16.72
N THR A 453 8.04 5.79 -16.12
CA THR A 453 8.10 5.37 -14.73
C THR A 453 7.72 3.91 -14.55
N PHE A 454 8.30 3.28 -13.54
CA PHE A 454 7.88 1.96 -13.07
C PHE A 454 7.63 2.04 -11.57
N GLY A 455 6.44 1.70 -11.12
CA GLY A 455 5.98 2.03 -9.79
C GLY A 455 5.18 0.90 -9.17
N ILE A 456 5.42 0.63 -7.90
CA ILE A 456 4.64 -0.31 -7.11
C ILE A 456 4.18 0.40 -5.84
N MET A 457 2.87 0.47 -5.65
CA MET A 457 2.23 0.90 -4.42
C MET A 457 1.42 -0.26 -3.86
N LYS A 458 1.81 -0.78 -2.70
CA LYS A 458 1.04 -1.78 -1.94
C LYS A 458 0.38 -1.12 -0.73
N MET A 459 -0.94 -1.25 -0.67
CA MET A 459 -1.78 -0.78 0.43
C MET A 459 -2.20 -1.98 1.29
N ASN A 460 -2.15 -1.82 2.62
CA ASN A 460 -2.47 -2.90 3.56
C ASN A 460 -3.58 -2.49 4.54
N GLU A 461 -3.60 -1.23 4.97
CA GLU A 461 -4.35 -0.78 6.15
C GLU A 461 -5.88 -0.87 5.99
N MET A 462 -6.36 -0.78 4.74
CA MET A 462 -7.78 -0.77 4.42
C MET A 462 -8.34 -2.12 3.95
N SER A 463 -7.52 -3.18 3.92
CA SER A 463 -7.95 -4.47 3.35
C SER A 463 -7.42 -5.72 4.05
N HIS A 464 -6.31 -5.66 4.80
CA HIS A 464 -5.67 -6.86 5.34
C HIS A 464 -6.43 -7.53 6.51
N ASP A 465 -6.74 -6.79 7.58
CA ASP A 465 -7.38 -7.37 8.79
C ASP A 465 -8.91 -7.24 8.80
N TYR A 466 -9.45 -6.19 8.15
CA TYR A 466 -10.84 -5.80 8.25
C TYR A 466 -11.50 -5.78 6.87
N LEU A 467 -12.29 -6.82 6.58
CA LEU A 467 -13.02 -6.98 5.33
C LEU A 467 -13.90 -5.76 5.01
N GLU A 468 -14.50 -5.13 6.03
CA GLU A 468 -15.40 -3.99 5.86
C GLU A 468 -14.72 -2.69 5.42
N ARG A 469 -13.41 -2.53 5.64
CA ARG A 469 -12.71 -1.27 5.35
C ARG A 469 -12.51 -1.04 3.86
N LEU A 470 -12.49 -2.11 3.07
CA LEU A 470 -12.38 -1.97 1.62
C LEU A 470 -13.58 -1.22 1.03
N PHE A 471 -14.76 -1.36 1.65
CA PHE A 471 -15.96 -0.60 1.26
C PHE A 471 -15.82 0.91 1.49
N TRP A 472 -14.93 1.33 2.40
CA TRP A 472 -14.74 2.74 2.73
C TRP A 472 -14.00 3.51 1.63
N ILE A 473 -13.19 2.81 0.83
CA ILE A 473 -12.26 3.45 -0.10
C ILE A 473 -12.75 3.45 -1.55
N ASP A 474 -13.90 2.87 -1.85
CA ASP A 474 -14.43 2.79 -3.23
C ASP A 474 -14.60 4.18 -3.86
N TYR A 475 -15.25 5.09 -3.14
CA TYR A 475 -15.43 6.45 -3.64
C TYR A 475 -14.08 7.16 -3.84
N ASP A 476 -13.17 7.02 -2.86
CA ASP A 476 -11.87 7.67 -2.89
C ASP A 476 -10.97 7.15 -4.03
N LEU A 477 -10.98 5.84 -4.29
CA LEU A 477 -10.27 5.24 -5.42
C LEU A 477 -10.86 5.69 -6.75
N LYS A 478 -12.20 5.73 -6.89
CA LYS A 478 -12.85 6.31 -8.07
C LYS A 478 -12.39 7.75 -8.30
N GLN A 479 -12.44 8.60 -7.27
CA GLN A 479 -12.00 9.99 -7.37
C GLN A 479 -10.52 10.10 -7.75
N PHE A 480 -9.67 9.25 -7.17
CA PHE A 480 -8.25 9.20 -7.52
C PHE A 480 -8.05 8.93 -9.02
N PHE A 481 -8.66 7.87 -9.56
CA PHE A 481 -8.53 7.56 -10.99
C PHE A 481 -9.19 8.61 -11.89
N GLU A 482 -10.38 9.13 -11.52
CA GLU A 482 -11.05 10.22 -12.24
C GLU A 482 -10.14 11.42 -12.41
N ASN A 483 -9.51 11.87 -11.32
CA ASN A 483 -8.59 13.00 -11.34
C ASN A 483 -7.37 12.76 -12.24
N LEU A 484 -6.79 11.55 -12.21
CA LEU A 484 -5.65 11.22 -13.08
C LEU A 484 -6.03 11.22 -14.56
N PHE A 485 -7.21 10.71 -14.90
CA PHE A 485 -7.73 10.73 -16.27
C PHE A 485 -8.07 12.15 -16.75
N GLN A 486 -8.74 12.96 -15.93
CA GLN A 486 -9.09 14.35 -16.27
C GLN A 486 -7.85 15.21 -16.54
N LYS A 487 -6.75 14.94 -15.82
CA LYS A 487 -5.45 15.59 -16.02
C LYS A 487 -4.60 14.98 -17.14
N ASN A 488 -5.10 13.98 -17.88
CA ASN A 488 -4.36 13.27 -18.93
C ASN A 488 -3.08 12.56 -18.45
N LEU A 489 -2.95 12.27 -17.16
CA LEU A 489 -1.72 11.72 -16.56
C LEU A 489 -1.54 10.20 -16.79
N LEU A 490 -2.52 9.53 -17.41
CA LEU A 490 -2.48 8.10 -17.72
C LEU A 490 -2.38 7.79 -19.22
N ASN A 491 -2.20 8.81 -20.06
CA ASN A 491 -2.23 8.65 -21.52
C ASN A 491 -1.13 7.75 -22.08
N ASN A 492 -0.03 7.57 -21.35
CA ASN A 492 1.07 6.67 -21.68
C ASN A 492 1.39 5.71 -20.51
N THR A 493 0.39 5.37 -19.69
CA THR A 493 0.60 4.56 -18.48
C THR A 493 -0.25 3.30 -18.51
N ILE A 494 0.41 2.15 -18.36
CA ILE A 494 -0.22 0.87 -18.05
C ILE A 494 -0.48 0.84 -16.55
N ILE A 495 -1.74 0.63 -16.16
CA ILE A 495 -2.12 0.41 -14.76
C ILE A 495 -2.38 -1.07 -14.54
N ILE A 496 -1.69 -1.65 -13.56
CA ILE A 496 -2.03 -2.96 -12.99
C ILE A 496 -2.71 -2.68 -11.65
N PHE A 497 -3.98 -3.01 -11.53
CA PHE A 497 -4.75 -2.84 -10.29
C PHE A 497 -5.21 -4.21 -9.81
N CYS A 498 -4.69 -4.66 -8.68
CA CYS A 498 -4.85 -6.04 -8.23
C CYS A 498 -4.83 -6.17 -6.71
N GLY A 499 -5.23 -7.34 -6.21
CA GLY A 499 -4.80 -7.86 -4.92
C GLY A 499 -3.69 -8.89 -5.11
N ASP A 500 -2.95 -9.19 -4.05
CA ASP A 500 -1.88 -10.21 -4.04
C ASP A 500 -2.40 -11.63 -3.74
N HIS A 501 -3.37 -11.72 -2.84
CA HIS A 501 -4.15 -12.92 -2.50
C HIS A 501 -5.54 -12.51 -1.99
N GLY A 502 -6.43 -13.45 -1.65
CA GLY A 502 -7.71 -13.15 -1.02
C GLY A 502 -7.65 -13.03 0.51
N HIS A 503 -8.76 -12.67 1.15
CA HIS A 503 -8.77 -12.29 2.56
C HIS A 503 -8.62 -13.49 3.52
N ARG A 504 -7.50 -13.56 4.26
CA ARG A 504 -7.18 -14.68 5.18
C ARG A 504 -7.56 -14.44 6.65
N GLN A 505 -7.77 -13.19 7.06
CA GLN A 505 -8.00 -12.85 8.48
C GLN A 505 -9.47 -12.85 8.91
N HIS A 506 -10.41 -13.23 8.03
CA HIS A 506 -11.85 -13.15 8.32
C HIS A 506 -12.52 -14.53 8.25
N ARG A 507 -13.55 -14.73 9.07
CA ARG A 507 -14.35 -15.98 9.15
C ARG A 507 -15.00 -16.39 7.81
N LEU A 508 -15.10 -15.45 6.86
CA LEU A 508 -15.59 -15.71 5.51
C LEU A 508 -14.84 -16.88 4.86
N ARG A 509 -13.53 -17.04 5.11
CA ARG A 509 -12.73 -18.16 4.58
C ARG A 509 -13.18 -19.56 5.02
N LEU A 510 -14.02 -19.65 6.06
CA LEU A 510 -14.57 -20.92 6.56
C LEU A 510 -15.80 -21.38 5.76
N THR A 511 -16.36 -20.50 4.92
CA THR A 511 -17.41 -20.87 3.97
C THR A 511 -16.78 -21.52 2.73
N ARG A 512 -17.54 -22.35 2.01
CA ARG A 512 -17.07 -22.99 0.76
C ARG A 512 -16.57 -21.95 -0.24
N ILE A 513 -17.33 -20.90 -0.50
CA ILE A 513 -16.94 -19.84 -1.45
C ILE A 513 -15.73 -19.08 -0.92
N GLY A 514 -15.74 -18.73 0.37
CA GLY A 514 -14.62 -18.01 0.97
C GLY A 514 -13.29 -18.78 0.94
N SER A 515 -13.30 -20.12 1.00
CA SER A 515 -12.07 -20.90 0.83
C SER A 515 -11.50 -20.84 -0.59
N PHE A 516 -12.35 -20.65 -1.60
CA PHE A 516 -11.89 -20.34 -2.96
C PHE A 516 -11.43 -18.89 -3.08
N GLU A 517 -12.16 -17.93 -2.51
CA GLU A 517 -11.81 -16.50 -2.58
C GLU A 517 -10.39 -16.19 -2.10
N VAL A 518 -9.91 -16.89 -1.08
CA VAL A 518 -8.52 -16.75 -0.57
C VAL A 518 -7.49 -16.99 -1.68
N LYS A 519 -7.80 -17.84 -2.65
CA LYS A 519 -6.92 -18.26 -3.75
C LYS A 519 -7.13 -17.49 -5.05
N LEU A 520 -8.19 -16.69 -5.12
CA LEU A 520 -8.63 -15.98 -6.32
C LEU A 520 -8.49 -14.46 -6.11
N PRO A 521 -7.25 -13.92 -6.17
CA PRO A 521 -7.02 -12.50 -6.01
C PRO A 521 -7.69 -11.71 -7.13
N PHE A 522 -8.07 -10.47 -6.83
CA PHE A 522 -8.48 -9.54 -7.86
C PHE A 522 -7.30 -9.24 -8.78
N PHE A 523 -7.46 -9.37 -10.10
CA PHE A 523 -6.44 -8.95 -11.06
C PHE A 523 -7.06 -8.23 -12.25
N SER A 524 -6.55 -7.03 -12.53
CA SER A 524 -6.98 -6.23 -13.66
C SER A 524 -5.84 -5.43 -14.27
N MET A 525 -5.97 -5.13 -15.55
CA MET A 525 -5.03 -4.33 -16.32
C MET A 525 -5.75 -3.29 -17.15
N LEU A 526 -5.23 -2.07 -17.17
CA LEU A 526 -5.70 -0.98 -18.02
C LEU A 526 -4.53 -0.49 -18.86
N LEU A 527 -4.72 -0.52 -20.17
CA LEU A 527 -3.70 -0.08 -21.13
C LEU A 527 -4.00 1.34 -21.62
N PRO A 528 -2.96 2.15 -21.89
CA PRO A 528 -3.15 3.46 -22.48
C PRO A 528 -3.71 3.34 -23.91
N GLN A 529 -4.36 4.40 -24.39
CA GLN A 529 -5.01 4.39 -25.71
C GLN A 529 -4.04 4.08 -26.86
N SER A 530 -2.76 4.38 -26.70
CA SER A 530 -1.70 4.05 -27.67
C SER A 530 -1.62 2.55 -27.96
N PHE A 531 -2.00 1.66 -27.03
CA PHE A 531 -2.00 0.21 -27.27
C PHE A 531 -3.07 -0.26 -28.26
N LYS A 532 -4.03 0.59 -28.66
CA LYS A 532 -4.96 0.30 -29.76
C LYS A 532 -4.24 0.06 -31.09
N GLN A 533 -3.00 0.53 -31.24
CA GLN A 533 -2.17 0.22 -32.42
C GLN A 533 -1.74 -1.24 -32.49
N PHE A 534 -1.90 -2.03 -31.41
CA PHE A 534 -1.59 -3.46 -31.34
C PHE A 534 -2.88 -4.29 -31.21
N PRO A 535 -3.76 -4.30 -32.23
CA PRO A 535 -5.11 -4.86 -32.10
C PRO A 535 -5.11 -6.36 -31.77
N GLN A 536 -4.14 -7.13 -32.26
CA GLN A 536 -4.03 -8.56 -31.95
C GLN A 536 -3.61 -8.78 -30.49
N ALA A 537 -2.69 -7.98 -29.94
CA ALA A 537 -2.32 -8.05 -28.53
C ALA A 537 -3.52 -7.69 -27.62
N MET A 538 -4.30 -6.67 -28.00
CA MET A 538 -5.54 -6.30 -27.30
C MET A 538 -6.61 -7.41 -27.35
N LYS A 539 -6.74 -8.09 -28.49
CA LYS A 539 -7.62 -9.25 -28.66
C LYS A 539 -7.18 -10.44 -27.79
N ASN A 540 -5.88 -10.74 -27.75
CA ASN A 540 -5.33 -11.79 -26.90
C ASN A 540 -5.59 -11.50 -25.43
N LEU A 541 -5.34 -10.26 -24.98
CA LEU A 541 -5.61 -9.83 -23.62
C LEU A 541 -7.09 -10.02 -23.24
N LYS A 542 -8.01 -9.67 -24.16
CA LYS A 542 -9.44 -9.88 -23.98
C LYS A 542 -9.79 -11.37 -23.83
N ASN A 543 -9.23 -12.22 -24.67
CA ASN A 543 -9.46 -13.67 -24.62
C ASN A 543 -8.91 -14.29 -23.33
N ASN A 544 -7.77 -13.79 -22.85
CA ASN A 544 -7.10 -14.27 -21.64
C ASN A 544 -7.87 -13.95 -20.34
N GLU A 545 -8.86 -13.04 -20.35
CA GLU A 545 -9.67 -12.72 -19.16
C GLU A 545 -10.39 -13.93 -18.55
N GLN A 546 -10.67 -14.95 -19.37
CA GLN A 546 -11.41 -16.16 -19.01
C GLN A 546 -10.52 -17.42 -18.97
N ILE A 547 -9.20 -17.27 -19.06
CA ILE A 547 -8.24 -18.37 -19.00
C ILE A 547 -7.53 -18.35 -17.62
N LEU A 548 -7.13 -19.53 -17.16
CA LEU A 548 -6.33 -19.67 -15.94
C LEU A 548 -5.02 -18.89 -16.06
N THR A 549 -4.89 -17.83 -15.28
CA THR A 549 -3.68 -17.00 -15.19
C THR A 549 -3.11 -17.01 -13.78
N SER A 550 -1.82 -16.70 -13.66
CA SER A 550 -1.10 -16.65 -12.40
C SER A 550 -0.08 -15.52 -12.41
N TRP A 551 0.53 -15.25 -11.25
CA TRP A 551 1.53 -14.19 -11.12
C TRP A 551 2.75 -14.36 -12.04
N TRP A 552 3.01 -15.58 -12.52
CA TRP A 552 4.02 -15.85 -13.53
C TRP A 552 3.72 -15.13 -14.85
N ASP A 553 2.46 -15.16 -15.32
CA ASP A 553 2.07 -14.48 -16.56
C ASP A 553 2.22 -12.96 -16.44
N VAL A 554 2.00 -12.41 -15.24
CA VAL A 554 2.19 -10.98 -14.97
C VAL A 554 3.66 -10.60 -15.08
N TYR A 555 4.57 -11.37 -14.47
CA TYR A 555 6.01 -11.17 -14.62
C TYR A 555 6.43 -11.23 -16.09
N GLU A 556 5.97 -12.26 -16.79
CA GLU A 556 6.26 -12.47 -18.19
C GLU A 556 5.70 -11.32 -19.07
N THR A 557 4.55 -10.75 -18.73
CA THR A 557 4.02 -9.54 -19.37
C THR A 557 4.92 -8.33 -19.14
N LEU A 558 5.41 -8.13 -17.91
CA LEU A 558 6.35 -7.05 -17.59
C LEU A 558 7.68 -7.22 -18.34
N ALA A 559 8.19 -8.44 -18.44
CA ALA A 559 9.39 -8.77 -19.20
C ALA A 559 9.18 -8.53 -20.71
N ASN A 560 7.99 -8.82 -21.23
CA ASN A 560 7.63 -8.53 -22.62
C ASN A 560 7.57 -7.01 -22.89
N ILE A 561 7.02 -6.20 -21.97
CA ILE A 561 7.07 -4.72 -22.04
C ILE A 561 8.52 -4.24 -22.03
N LEU A 562 9.35 -4.78 -21.14
CA LEU A 562 10.77 -4.44 -21.09
C LEU A 562 11.46 -4.71 -22.43
N LYS A 563 11.21 -5.88 -23.04
CA LYS A 563 11.76 -6.24 -24.35
C LYS A 563 11.26 -5.35 -25.48
N MET A 564 9.99 -4.95 -25.44
CA MET A 564 9.42 -3.95 -26.35
C MET A 564 10.18 -2.62 -26.28
N VAL A 565 10.58 -2.20 -25.08
CA VAL A 565 11.35 -0.96 -24.87
C VAL A 565 12.83 -1.14 -25.24
N GLU A 566 13.42 -2.32 -25.03
CA GLU A 566 14.80 -2.61 -25.46
C GLU A 566 14.95 -2.68 -26.99
N GLN A 567 13.87 -2.94 -27.72
CA GLN A 567 13.85 -3.13 -29.18
C GLN A 567 12.94 -2.08 -29.87
N PRO A 568 13.30 -0.79 -29.86
CA PRO A 568 12.48 0.32 -30.40
C PRO A 568 12.11 0.21 -31.88
N SER A 569 12.98 -0.43 -32.68
CA SER A 569 12.74 -0.66 -34.11
C SER A 569 11.55 -1.59 -34.36
N ILE A 570 11.37 -2.61 -33.49
CA ILE A 570 10.23 -3.52 -33.51
C ILE A 570 9.05 -2.87 -32.79
N PHE A 571 9.22 -2.55 -31.50
CA PHE A 571 8.23 -1.94 -30.62
C PHE A 571 6.80 -2.51 -30.78
N ASP A 572 6.70 -3.84 -30.79
CA ASP A 572 5.43 -4.57 -30.82
C ASP A 572 5.54 -5.74 -29.83
N PRO A 573 4.61 -5.86 -28.86
CA PRO A 573 4.68 -6.91 -27.84
C PRO A 573 4.60 -8.33 -28.42
N LEU A 574 4.04 -8.51 -29.62
CA LEU A 574 3.94 -9.80 -30.29
C LEU A 574 5.19 -10.19 -31.07
N LEU A 575 6.02 -9.23 -31.48
CA LEU A 575 7.14 -9.45 -32.39
C LEU A 575 8.51 -9.42 -31.70
N VAL A 576 8.61 -8.82 -30.52
CA VAL A 576 9.88 -8.81 -29.77
C VAL A 576 10.29 -10.22 -29.35
N ASP A 577 11.59 -10.53 -29.48
CA ASP A 577 12.16 -11.78 -28.94
C ASP A 577 12.14 -11.72 -27.41
N TRP A 578 11.05 -12.22 -26.86
CA TRP A 578 10.80 -12.36 -25.45
C TRP A 578 10.73 -13.87 -25.18
N ARG A 579 11.76 -14.41 -24.53
CA ARG A 579 11.79 -15.84 -24.18
C ARG A 579 11.20 -15.98 -22.79
N SER A 580 10.07 -16.68 -22.68
CA SER A 580 9.49 -17.00 -21.38
C SER A 580 10.52 -17.78 -20.54
N THR A 581 10.74 -17.32 -19.31
CA THR A 581 11.73 -17.90 -18.40
C THR A 581 11.10 -18.84 -17.37
N THR A 582 9.77 -18.82 -17.23
CA THR A 582 8.99 -19.51 -16.19
C THR A 582 7.76 -20.22 -16.77
N SER A 583 6.89 -20.78 -15.92
CA SER A 583 5.57 -21.33 -16.30
C SER A 583 4.58 -20.28 -16.83
N GLY A 584 4.98 -19.01 -16.89
CA GLY A 584 4.14 -17.91 -17.37
C GLY A 584 4.17 -17.73 -18.89
N VAL A 585 3.17 -17.02 -19.38
CA VAL A 585 3.11 -16.50 -20.75
C VAL A 585 2.68 -15.03 -20.66
N SER A 586 3.31 -14.14 -21.42
CA SER A 586 2.88 -12.74 -21.50
C SER A 586 1.40 -12.67 -21.88
N LEU A 587 0.63 -11.85 -21.15
CA LEU A 587 -0.80 -11.67 -21.33
C LEU A 587 -1.14 -11.01 -22.68
N PHE A 588 -0.15 -10.46 -23.40
CA PHE A 588 -0.31 -9.99 -24.78
C PHE A 588 -0.37 -11.13 -25.80
N HIS A 589 0.08 -12.33 -25.45
CA HIS A 589 0.05 -13.53 -26.29
C HIS A 589 -1.13 -14.43 -25.90
N PRO A 590 -1.62 -15.31 -26.79
CA PRO A 590 -2.65 -16.28 -26.43
C PRO A 590 -2.11 -17.24 -25.38
N ILE A 591 -2.82 -17.38 -24.25
CA ILE A 591 -2.48 -18.36 -23.23
C ILE A 591 -3.22 -19.65 -23.57
N PRO A 592 -2.53 -20.80 -23.71
CA PRO A 592 -3.22 -22.05 -23.99
C PRO A 592 -4.10 -22.45 -22.81
N GLU A 593 -5.16 -23.20 -23.08
CA GLU A 593 -5.88 -23.89 -22.01
C GLU A 593 -4.91 -24.83 -21.29
N ARG A 594 -4.86 -24.72 -19.96
CA ARG A 594 -3.80 -25.32 -19.17
C ARG A 594 -4.28 -25.70 -17.77
N ASN A 595 -3.59 -26.64 -17.14
CA ASN A 595 -3.88 -27.11 -15.78
C ASN A 595 -3.02 -26.36 -14.74
N CYS A 596 -3.27 -26.62 -13.45
CA CYS A 596 -2.62 -25.87 -12.38
C CYS A 596 -1.09 -26.00 -12.43
N SER A 597 -0.57 -27.22 -12.67
CA SER A 597 0.87 -27.50 -12.79
C SER A 597 1.52 -26.69 -13.92
N SER A 598 0.93 -26.73 -15.12
CA SER A 598 1.42 -25.95 -16.28
C SER A 598 1.31 -24.42 -16.10
N ALA A 599 0.48 -23.94 -15.17
CA ALA A 599 0.39 -22.54 -14.81
C ALA A 599 1.30 -22.15 -13.63
N GLY A 600 2.16 -23.07 -13.17
CA GLY A 600 3.08 -22.84 -12.05
C GLY A 600 2.39 -22.71 -10.70
N ILE A 601 1.19 -23.29 -10.56
CA ILE A 601 0.41 -23.34 -9.33
C ILE A 601 0.72 -24.66 -8.62
N PRO A 602 1.23 -24.62 -7.38
CA PRO A 602 1.50 -25.84 -6.62
C PRO A 602 0.25 -26.73 -6.49
N GLY A 603 0.44 -28.05 -6.57
CA GLY A 603 -0.62 -29.00 -6.19
C GLY A 603 -0.88 -28.91 -4.68
N GLU A 604 -2.16 -28.94 -4.30
CA GLU A 604 -2.60 -28.96 -2.89
C GLU A 604 -2.62 -30.36 -2.29
#